data_AF-A0A926JMY9-F1
#
_entry.id   AF-A0A926JMY9-F1
#
_cell.length_a   1.000
_cell.length_b   1.000
_cell.length_c   1.000
_cell.angle_alpha   90.00
_cell.angle_beta   90.00
_cell.angle_gamma   90.00
#
_symmetry.space_group_name_H-M   'P 1'
#
loop_
_entity.id
_entity.type
_entity.pdbx_description
1 polymer ?
#
loop_
_entity_poly.entity_id
_entity_poly.type
_entity_poly.pdbx_seq_one_letter_code
_entity_poly.pdbx_strand_id
1 'polypeptide(L)'
;PKRRPVPSGGRRPCSSRRCRYAAASPGTRVVEHRGAPDAVLVLDETAFLKKGSKSVGVAPQYAGITGQTENCQVAVFLAYVTPFGRALIDFALYLGKTWAGDAERCRKAGVPRERAKQVLTKPELGRHLVERARCAGVPFACVAADSVYGQDRKLRAALERRGKGYVMAVPCDETVSTPGTGPVRVDRLVAGLPLVFERRSCGDGAKGDRYFDWALTEVAWPSGAGAARRGWQHLLLVRRSISDPSGLAYFAVHARTGTTLPALTSVAGMRWGVEDCFETAKSDCGLDQYEVRNWEPWHRHIALAIAAFAFLSITATRTAHPRDRATSDAPAPDADNAIAWPPLHLPLPLDSVLN
;
A
#
# COMPACT_ATOMS: atom_id res chain seq x y z
N PRO A 1 42.03 30.42 -22.88
CA PRO A 1 41.55 30.18 -21.50
C PRO A 1 40.40 29.15 -21.49
N LYS A 2 40.71 27.91 -21.09
CA LYS A 2 39.86 26.72 -21.23
C LYS A 2 38.57 26.81 -20.40
N ARG A 3 37.42 26.54 -21.03
CA ARG A 3 36.11 26.37 -20.37
C ARG A 3 36.12 25.09 -19.52
N ARG A 4 35.74 25.20 -18.24
CA ARG A 4 35.47 24.04 -17.36
C ARG A 4 34.04 23.52 -17.59
N PRO A 5 33.80 22.20 -17.64
CA PRO A 5 32.46 21.64 -17.74
C PRO A 5 31.75 21.59 -16.36
N VAL A 6 30.44 21.80 -16.38
CA VAL A 6 29.50 21.67 -15.25
C VAL A 6 29.19 20.18 -15.03
N PRO A 7 29.17 19.64 -13.79
CA PRO A 7 28.81 18.25 -13.56
C PRO A 7 27.28 18.06 -13.65
N SER A 8 26.84 17.25 -14.60
CA SER A 8 25.47 16.74 -14.70
C SER A 8 25.17 15.81 -13.52
N GLY A 9 24.27 16.24 -12.64
CA GLY A 9 23.77 15.45 -11.49
C GLY A 9 22.88 14.29 -11.93
N GLY A 10 23.48 13.22 -12.43
CA GLY A 10 22.82 11.92 -12.60
C GLY A 10 22.53 11.29 -11.24
N ARG A 11 21.26 11.00 -10.94
CA ARG A 11 20.86 10.23 -9.75
C ARG A 11 21.48 8.84 -9.84
N ARG A 12 22.46 8.53 -8.99
CA ARG A 12 22.97 7.16 -8.83
C ARG A 12 21.87 6.30 -8.19
N PRO A 13 21.51 5.14 -8.76
CA PRO A 13 20.63 4.20 -8.09
C PRO A 13 21.26 3.67 -6.79
N CYS A 14 20.43 3.46 -5.77
CA CYS A 14 20.82 2.95 -4.47
C CYS A 14 21.51 1.58 -4.61
N SER A 15 22.80 1.50 -4.32
CA SER A 15 23.65 0.31 -4.55
C SER A 15 23.53 -0.79 -3.48
N SER A 16 22.56 -0.70 -2.56
CA SER A 16 22.40 -1.70 -1.51
C SER A 16 21.82 -3.02 -2.05
N ARG A 17 22.41 -4.17 -1.67
CA ARG A 17 21.95 -5.52 -2.10
C ARG A 17 20.48 -5.79 -1.77
N ARG A 18 19.89 -5.11 -0.77
CA ARG A 18 18.44 -5.15 -0.46
C ARG A 18 17.54 -4.66 -1.60
N CYS A 19 18.03 -3.78 -2.47
CA CYS A 19 17.26 -3.26 -3.60
C CYS A 19 17.14 -4.25 -4.77
N ARG A 20 18.05 -5.23 -4.90
CA ARG A 20 18.00 -6.19 -6.03
C ARG A 20 16.89 -7.23 -5.90
N TYR A 21 16.48 -7.59 -4.68
CA TYR A 21 15.32 -8.46 -4.47
C TYR A 21 13.99 -7.81 -4.88
N ALA A 22 13.92 -6.47 -4.95
CA ALA A 22 12.70 -5.75 -5.34
C ALA A 22 12.43 -5.81 -6.85
N ALA A 23 13.43 -6.11 -7.68
CA ALA A 23 13.28 -6.23 -9.13
C ALA A 23 12.67 -7.57 -9.57
N ALA A 24 12.51 -8.54 -8.67
CA ALA A 24 11.99 -9.88 -8.96
C ALA A 24 10.57 -10.12 -8.40
N SER A 25 9.88 -9.09 -7.92
CA SER A 25 8.46 -9.19 -7.57
C SER A 25 7.60 -9.09 -8.84
N PRO A 26 6.65 -10.02 -9.08
CA PRO A 26 5.79 -10.03 -10.27
C PRO A 26 5.00 -8.73 -10.53
N GLY A 27 4.78 -7.91 -9.49
CA GLY A 27 4.06 -6.63 -9.59
C GLY A 27 4.76 -5.53 -10.40
N THR A 28 6.05 -5.68 -10.72
CA THR A 28 6.83 -4.65 -11.45
C THR A 28 6.34 -4.46 -12.90
N ARG A 29 5.75 -5.49 -13.54
CA ARG A 29 5.24 -5.38 -14.93
C ARG A 29 3.95 -4.58 -15.08
N VAL A 30 3.13 -4.48 -14.03
CA VAL A 30 1.95 -3.57 -14.01
C VAL A 30 2.42 -2.12 -14.14
N VAL A 31 3.54 -1.82 -13.49
CA VAL A 31 4.16 -0.49 -13.46
C VAL A 31 4.87 -0.15 -14.76
N GLU A 32 5.53 -1.10 -15.41
CA GLU A 32 6.19 -0.89 -16.71
C GLU A 32 5.20 -0.59 -17.84
N HIS A 33 3.98 -1.13 -17.76
CA HIS A 33 2.98 -0.90 -18.81
C HIS A 33 2.12 0.35 -18.60
N ARG A 34 1.94 0.84 -17.35
CA ARG A 34 1.03 1.96 -17.04
C ARG A 34 1.40 2.75 -15.76
N GLY A 35 2.68 2.94 -15.45
CA GLY A 35 3.09 3.76 -14.31
C GLY A 35 2.48 5.16 -14.36
N ALA A 36 1.47 5.41 -13.51
CA ALA A 36 0.69 6.64 -13.54
C ALA A 36 1.12 7.53 -12.36
N PRO A 37 1.57 8.78 -12.60
CA PRO A 37 2.04 9.67 -11.54
C PRO A 37 0.97 10.02 -10.51
N ASP A 38 -0.32 9.82 -10.86
CA ASP A 38 -1.53 9.97 -10.05
C ASP A 38 -1.94 8.68 -9.29
N ALA A 39 -1.20 7.58 -9.45
CA ALA A 39 -1.52 6.33 -8.76
C ALA A 39 -1.46 6.45 -7.24
N VAL A 40 -2.35 5.71 -6.58
CA VAL A 40 -2.43 5.59 -5.12
C VAL A 40 -1.94 4.21 -4.71
N LEU A 41 -0.98 4.20 -3.79
CA LEU A 41 -0.63 2.97 -3.09
C LEU A 41 -1.60 2.77 -1.94
N VAL A 42 -2.29 1.62 -1.89
CA VAL A 42 -3.23 1.30 -0.81
C VAL A 42 -2.64 0.20 0.07
N LEU A 43 -2.51 0.48 1.36
CA LEU A 43 -2.15 -0.52 2.37
C LEU A 43 -3.41 -1.10 3.01
N ASP A 44 -3.47 -2.43 3.05
CA ASP A 44 -4.51 -3.16 3.74
C ASP A 44 -4.01 -4.57 4.09
N GLU A 45 -4.74 -5.31 4.89
CA GLU A 45 -4.48 -6.70 5.20
C GLU A 45 -5.63 -7.62 4.80
N THR A 46 -5.31 -8.90 4.63
CA THR A 46 -6.34 -9.92 4.58
C THR A 46 -5.95 -11.12 5.40
N ALA A 47 -6.97 -11.77 5.97
CA ALA A 47 -6.84 -12.97 6.78
C ALA A 47 -7.16 -14.21 5.93
N PHE A 48 -6.42 -15.29 6.21
CA PHE A 48 -6.57 -16.62 5.63
C PHE A 48 -6.90 -17.59 6.76
N LEU A 49 -8.14 -18.06 6.83
CA LEU A 49 -8.56 -19.01 7.85
C LEU A 49 -7.77 -20.31 7.73
N LYS A 50 -7.31 -20.84 8.86
CA LYS A 50 -6.54 -22.09 8.90
C LYS A 50 -6.97 -22.95 10.09
N LYS A 51 -6.80 -24.26 9.93
CA LYS A 51 -6.97 -25.24 11.02
C LYS A 51 -5.60 -25.69 11.53
N GLY A 52 -5.50 -25.88 12.85
CA GLY A 52 -4.28 -26.33 13.52
C GLY A 52 -3.20 -25.25 13.68
N SER A 53 -2.01 -25.66 14.15
CA SER A 53 -0.94 -24.76 14.60
C SER A 53 0.33 -24.78 13.76
N LYS A 54 0.37 -25.61 12.70
CA LYS A 54 1.61 -25.90 11.94
C LYS A 54 1.89 -24.93 10.79
N SER A 55 0.88 -24.25 10.25
CA SER A 55 1.09 -23.29 9.16
C SER A 55 1.79 -22.03 9.65
N VAL A 56 2.83 -21.60 8.92
CA VAL A 56 3.64 -20.43 9.24
C VAL A 56 2.80 -19.19 9.51
N GLY A 57 3.06 -18.48 10.61
CA GLY A 57 2.29 -17.27 10.97
C GLY A 57 0.84 -17.51 11.42
N VAL A 58 0.38 -18.76 11.55
CA VAL A 58 -0.97 -19.05 12.05
C VAL A 58 -1.08 -18.77 13.55
N ALA A 59 -2.09 -18.00 13.93
CA ALA A 59 -2.44 -17.71 15.32
C ALA A 59 -3.90 -17.22 15.41
N PRO A 60 -4.50 -17.23 16.62
CA PRO A 60 -5.75 -16.50 16.87
C PRO A 60 -5.55 -15.01 16.62
N GLN A 61 -6.27 -14.46 15.63
CA GLN A 61 -6.21 -13.06 15.22
C GLN A 61 -7.59 -12.62 14.73
N TYR A 62 -7.88 -11.32 14.82
CA TYR A 62 -9.12 -10.78 14.27
C TYR A 62 -9.19 -11.00 12.76
N ALA A 63 -10.19 -11.76 12.31
CA ALA A 63 -10.46 -12.01 10.91
C ALA A 63 -11.66 -11.17 10.48
N GLY A 64 -11.40 -10.15 9.65
CA GLY A 64 -12.47 -9.27 9.14
C GLY A 64 -13.59 -10.02 8.41
N ILE A 65 -13.29 -11.18 7.82
CA ILE A 65 -14.28 -12.00 7.10
C ILE A 65 -15.33 -12.65 8.04
N THR A 66 -14.97 -12.93 9.29
CA THR A 66 -15.89 -13.51 10.29
C THR A 66 -16.33 -12.50 11.34
N GLY A 67 -15.66 -11.33 11.41
CA GLY A 67 -15.86 -10.34 12.45
C GLY A 67 -15.40 -10.78 13.84
N GLN A 68 -14.65 -11.88 13.93
CA GLN A 68 -14.27 -12.54 15.19
C GLN A 68 -12.77 -12.86 15.24
N THR A 69 -12.29 -13.23 16.43
CA THR A 69 -10.93 -13.75 16.58
C THR A 69 -10.90 -15.20 16.14
N GLU A 70 -10.19 -15.46 15.06
CA GLU A 70 -10.10 -16.77 14.42
C GLU A 70 -8.67 -17.22 14.26
N ASN A 71 -8.47 -18.54 14.21
CA ASN A 71 -7.15 -19.07 13.88
C ASN A 71 -6.87 -18.84 12.39
N CYS A 72 -5.99 -17.89 12.10
CA CYS A 72 -5.72 -17.49 10.73
C CYS A 72 -4.27 -17.04 10.54
N GLN A 73 -3.83 -17.02 9.28
CA GLN A 73 -2.67 -16.27 8.85
C GLN A 73 -3.15 -14.88 8.41
N VAL A 74 -2.37 -13.84 8.68
CA VAL A 74 -2.68 -12.48 8.21
C VAL A 74 -1.48 -12.01 7.40
N ALA A 75 -1.73 -11.44 6.23
CA ALA A 75 -0.70 -10.77 5.45
C ALA A 75 -1.11 -9.34 5.11
N VAL A 76 -0.13 -8.45 5.16
CA VAL A 76 -0.24 -7.07 4.72
C VAL A 76 0.07 -7.04 3.24
N PHE A 77 -0.76 -6.35 2.46
CA PHE A 77 -0.62 -6.19 1.03
C PHE A 77 -0.46 -4.72 0.66
N LEU A 78 0.17 -4.49 -0.48
CA LEU A 78 0.27 -3.20 -1.13
C LEU A 78 -0.43 -3.29 -2.49
N ALA A 79 -1.54 -2.58 -2.63
CA ALA A 79 -2.22 -2.44 -3.91
C ALA A 79 -1.74 -1.17 -4.63
N TYR A 80 -1.66 -1.26 -5.95
CA TYR A 80 -1.45 -0.15 -6.87
C TYR A 80 -2.79 0.17 -7.53
N VAL A 81 -3.36 1.32 -7.24
CA VAL A 81 -4.70 1.71 -7.69
C VAL A 81 -4.62 2.98 -8.53
N THR A 82 -5.29 2.94 -9.69
CA THR A 82 -5.44 4.05 -10.64
C THR A 82 -6.91 4.16 -11.05
N PRO A 83 -7.35 5.26 -11.67
CA PRO A 83 -8.69 5.34 -12.26
C PRO A 83 -8.98 4.24 -13.28
N PHE A 84 -7.95 3.72 -13.93
CA PHE A 84 -8.08 2.72 -15.01
C PHE A 84 -8.03 1.28 -14.51
N GLY A 85 -7.53 1.03 -13.30
CA GLY A 85 -7.33 -0.33 -12.84
C GLY A 85 -6.50 -0.44 -11.57
N ARG A 86 -6.43 -1.68 -11.08
CA ARG A 86 -5.89 -2.01 -9.76
C ARG A 86 -5.17 -3.36 -9.78
N ALA A 87 -4.09 -3.49 -9.01
CA ALA A 87 -3.35 -4.73 -8.85
C ALA A 87 -2.68 -4.82 -7.46
N LEU A 88 -2.46 -6.03 -6.96
CA LEU A 88 -1.60 -6.27 -5.80
C LEU A 88 -0.13 -6.33 -6.29
N ILE A 89 0.73 -5.49 -5.74
CA ILE A 89 2.13 -5.36 -6.20
C ILE A 89 3.17 -5.86 -5.20
N ASP A 90 2.82 -5.95 -3.92
CA ASP A 90 3.71 -6.44 -2.88
C ASP A 90 2.93 -6.97 -1.66
N PHE A 91 3.58 -7.76 -0.81
CA PHE A 91 2.99 -8.35 0.38
C PHE A 91 4.03 -8.71 1.46
N ALA A 92 3.56 -8.95 2.68
CA ALA A 92 4.35 -9.51 3.76
C ALA A 92 3.49 -10.30 4.76
N LEU A 93 3.94 -11.50 5.12
CA LEU A 93 3.30 -12.27 6.18
C LEU A 93 3.53 -11.62 7.56
N TYR A 94 2.44 -11.44 8.30
CA TYR A 94 2.50 -11.01 9.68
C TYR A 94 2.85 -12.18 10.59
N LEU A 95 3.93 -12.03 11.35
CA LEU A 95 4.33 -12.94 12.42
C LEU A 95 4.16 -12.22 13.76
N GLY A 96 3.12 -12.59 14.49
CA GLY A 96 2.85 -12.06 15.82
C GLY A 96 3.83 -12.59 16.88
N LYS A 97 3.64 -12.14 18.13
CA LYS A 97 4.48 -12.51 19.29
C LYS A 97 4.60 -14.03 19.49
N THR A 98 3.53 -14.78 19.21
CA THR A 98 3.46 -16.24 19.33
C THR A 98 4.35 -16.99 18.34
N TRP A 99 4.84 -16.30 17.30
CA TRP A 99 5.81 -16.84 16.34
C TRP A 99 7.21 -16.30 16.60
N ALA A 100 7.35 -14.98 16.79
CA ALA A 100 8.65 -14.35 16.94
C ALA A 100 9.39 -14.73 18.25
N GLY A 101 8.68 -15.26 19.25
CA GLY A 101 9.27 -15.79 20.48
C GLY A 101 9.61 -17.28 20.44
N ASP A 102 9.19 -18.00 19.38
CA ASP A 102 9.35 -19.46 19.27
C ASP A 102 10.32 -19.79 18.12
N ALA A 103 11.61 -19.80 18.47
CA ALA A 103 12.69 -20.05 17.53
C ALA A 103 12.59 -21.43 16.87
N GLU A 104 12.13 -22.44 17.62
CA GLU A 104 12.01 -23.80 17.14
C GLU A 104 10.86 -23.95 16.14
N ARG A 105 9.71 -23.34 16.43
CA ARG A 105 8.58 -23.28 15.51
C ARG A 105 8.91 -22.51 14.24
N CYS A 106 9.60 -21.38 14.37
CA CYS A 106 10.13 -20.63 13.23
C CYS A 106 11.09 -21.47 12.38
N ARG A 107 12.02 -22.19 13.01
CA ARG A 107 12.97 -23.08 12.32
C ARG A 107 12.24 -24.20 11.57
N LYS A 108 11.30 -24.88 12.21
CA LYS A 108 10.49 -25.96 11.60
C LYS A 108 9.68 -25.47 10.39
N ALA A 109 9.15 -24.25 10.46
CA ALA A 109 8.41 -23.64 9.36
C ALA A 109 9.31 -22.97 8.30
N GLY A 110 10.64 -22.99 8.46
CA GLY A 110 11.59 -22.39 7.52
C GLY A 110 11.61 -20.85 7.52
N VAL A 111 11.20 -20.21 8.62
CA VAL A 111 11.26 -18.74 8.75
C VAL A 111 12.72 -18.27 8.79
N PRO A 112 13.12 -17.30 7.94
CA PRO A 112 14.47 -16.73 7.97
C PRO A 112 14.85 -16.22 9.35
N ARG A 113 16.09 -16.48 9.80
CA ARG A 113 16.57 -16.12 11.16
C ARG A 113 16.38 -14.64 11.49
N GLU A 114 16.59 -13.78 10.51
CA GLU A 114 16.41 -12.33 10.63
C GLU A 114 14.95 -11.92 10.85
N ARG A 115 14.00 -12.67 10.28
CA ARG A 115 12.56 -12.44 10.48
C ARG A 115 12.05 -13.07 11.77
N ALA A 116 12.56 -14.26 12.11
CA ALA A 116 12.14 -15.04 13.28
C ALA A 116 12.36 -14.30 14.60
N LYS A 117 13.34 -13.39 14.68
CA LYS A 117 13.66 -12.63 15.90
C LYS A 117 12.91 -11.28 16.03
N GLN A 118 12.09 -10.92 15.05
CA GLN A 118 11.47 -9.61 14.97
C GLN A 118 9.96 -9.72 15.09
N VAL A 119 9.38 -9.05 16.08
CA VAL A 119 7.95 -8.72 16.06
C VAL A 119 7.81 -7.42 15.29
N LEU A 120 7.31 -7.49 14.06
CA LEU A 120 6.98 -6.32 13.26
C LEU A 120 5.47 -6.14 13.29
N THR A 121 5.00 -4.95 13.65
CA THR A 121 3.58 -4.60 13.58
C THR A 121 3.11 -4.57 12.12
N LYS A 122 1.79 -4.67 11.88
CA LYS A 122 1.25 -4.53 10.52
C LYS A 122 1.62 -3.17 9.89
N PRO A 123 1.56 -2.03 10.60
CA PRO A 123 2.06 -0.75 10.05
C PRO A 123 3.55 -0.74 9.73
N GLU A 124 4.39 -1.42 10.53
CA GLU A 124 5.83 -1.55 10.21
C GLU A 124 6.06 -2.37 8.95
N LEU A 125 5.30 -3.45 8.74
CA LEU A 125 5.30 -4.21 7.49
C LEU A 125 4.84 -3.34 6.33
N GLY A 126 3.73 -2.62 6.47
CA GLY A 126 3.22 -1.69 5.45
C GLY A 126 4.25 -0.61 5.07
N ARG A 127 4.94 -0.03 6.05
CA ARG A 127 6.05 0.90 5.82
C ARG A 127 7.17 0.27 4.99
N HIS A 128 7.51 -1.00 5.25
CA HIS A 128 8.49 -1.72 4.44
C HIS A 128 8.00 -1.96 3.01
N LEU A 129 6.72 -2.31 2.80
CA LEU A 129 6.15 -2.48 1.46
C LEU A 129 6.26 -1.18 0.65
N VAL A 130 5.85 -0.05 1.23
CA VAL A 130 5.90 1.26 0.56
C VAL A 130 7.34 1.66 0.25
N GLU A 131 8.29 1.43 1.16
CA GLU A 131 9.70 1.75 0.93
C GLU A 131 10.32 0.85 -0.14
N ARG A 132 9.91 -0.43 -0.25
CA ARG A 132 10.33 -1.31 -1.35
C ARG A 132 9.82 -0.80 -2.69
N ALA A 133 8.54 -0.48 -2.80
CA ALA A 133 7.95 0.10 -4.01
C ALA A 133 8.66 1.40 -4.41
N ARG A 134 8.92 2.30 -3.44
CA ARG A 134 9.66 3.54 -3.67
C ARG A 134 11.10 3.29 -4.14
N CYS A 135 11.82 2.35 -3.52
CA CYS A 135 13.18 1.99 -3.91
C CYS A 135 13.25 1.33 -5.29
N ALA A 136 12.22 0.58 -5.67
CA ALA A 136 12.05 0.00 -6.99
C ALA A 136 11.65 1.02 -8.07
N GLY A 137 11.41 2.29 -7.70
CA GLY A 137 11.06 3.34 -8.64
C GLY A 137 9.60 3.32 -9.09
N VAL A 138 8.71 2.62 -8.36
CA VAL A 138 7.28 2.62 -8.64
C VAL A 138 6.73 4.06 -8.55
N PRO A 139 6.11 4.61 -9.60
CA PRO A 139 5.54 5.95 -9.59
C PRO A 139 4.19 5.95 -8.86
N PHE A 140 4.03 6.83 -7.88
CA PHE A 140 2.78 7.04 -7.15
C PHE A 140 2.75 8.43 -6.53
N ALA A 141 1.55 9.02 -6.47
CA ALA A 141 1.29 10.34 -5.89
C ALA A 141 1.26 10.29 -4.36
N CYS A 142 0.50 9.33 -3.81
CA CYS A 142 0.22 9.25 -2.38
C CYS A 142 -0.06 7.82 -1.92
N VAL A 143 -0.17 7.66 -0.59
CA VAL A 143 -0.54 6.42 0.08
C VAL A 143 -1.90 6.58 0.76
N ALA A 144 -2.80 5.61 0.57
CA ALA A 144 -4.05 5.51 1.31
C ALA A 144 -4.05 4.26 2.19
N ALA A 145 -4.74 4.31 3.32
CA ALA A 145 -4.85 3.19 4.24
C ALA A 145 -6.01 3.37 5.23
N ASP A 146 -6.39 2.30 5.91
CA ASP A 146 -7.35 2.34 7.02
C ASP A 146 -6.74 2.92 8.32
N SER A 147 -7.48 2.83 9.43
CA SER A 147 -7.06 3.35 10.73
C SER A 147 -5.96 2.53 11.41
N VAL A 148 -5.76 1.25 11.05
CA VAL A 148 -4.65 0.43 11.57
C VAL A 148 -3.32 1.06 11.16
N TYR A 149 -3.20 1.44 9.90
CA TYR A 149 -2.00 2.11 9.37
C TYR A 149 -2.03 3.61 9.64
N GLY A 150 -3.20 4.23 9.52
CA GLY A 150 -3.32 5.67 9.59
C GLY A 150 -2.95 6.24 10.93
N GLN A 151 -3.25 5.56 12.05
CA GLN A 151 -2.83 5.98 13.40
C GLN A 151 -1.32 5.79 13.67
N ASP A 152 -0.60 5.07 12.80
CA ASP A 152 0.85 4.87 12.97
C ASP A 152 1.63 6.13 12.57
N ARG A 153 1.94 6.95 13.59
CA ARG A 153 2.70 8.20 13.43
C ARG A 153 4.07 7.99 12.79
N LYS A 154 4.70 6.82 12.95
CA LYS A 154 6.02 6.52 12.36
C LYS A 154 5.92 6.32 10.85
N LEU A 155 4.87 5.68 10.37
CA LEU A 155 4.53 5.53 8.96
C LEU A 155 4.23 6.91 8.34
N ARG A 156 3.34 7.70 8.94
CA ARG A 156 3.04 9.07 8.49
C ARG A 156 4.32 9.91 8.38
N ALA A 157 5.14 9.93 9.43
CA ALA A 157 6.40 10.67 9.44
C ALA A 157 7.43 10.15 8.41
N ALA A 158 7.45 8.85 8.12
CA ALA A 158 8.33 8.28 7.10
C ALA A 158 7.93 8.76 5.69
N LEU A 159 6.63 8.83 5.39
CA LEU A 159 6.13 9.36 4.11
C LEU A 159 6.45 10.85 3.96
N GLU A 160 6.24 11.64 5.02
CA GLU A 160 6.54 13.08 5.05
C GLU A 160 8.01 13.39 4.78
N ARG A 161 8.92 12.68 5.46
CA ARG A 161 10.39 12.84 5.24
C ARG A 161 10.79 12.54 3.81
N ARG A 162 10.06 11.65 3.12
CA ARG A 162 10.28 11.30 1.71
C ARG A 162 9.54 12.21 0.74
N GLY A 163 8.78 13.19 1.21
CA GLY A 163 7.97 14.07 0.38
C GLY A 163 6.87 13.30 -0.36
N LYS A 164 6.26 12.32 0.29
CA LYS A 164 5.12 11.55 -0.22
C LYS A 164 3.86 11.96 0.54
N GLY A 165 2.77 12.12 -0.21
CA GLY A 165 1.46 12.45 0.36
C GLY A 165 0.77 11.22 0.92
N TYR A 166 -0.22 11.45 1.77
CA TYR A 166 -1.10 10.41 2.24
C TYR A 166 -2.51 10.92 2.54
N VAL A 167 -3.48 10.01 2.45
CA VAL A 167 -4.86 10.16 2.93
C VAL A 167 -5.21 8.87 3.66
N MET A 168 -5.08 8.87 4.98
CA MET A 168 -5.25 7.66 5.79
C MET A 168 -6.34 7.86 6.82
N ALA A 169 -7.23 6.87 6.97
CA ALA A 169 -8.25 6.93 8.01
C ALA A 169 -7.58 6.98 9.39
N VAL A 170 -8.20 7.67 10.34
CA VAL A 170 -7.74 7.72 11.74
C VAL A 170 -8.93 7.50 12.67
N PRO A 171 -8.71 6.92 13.86
CA PRO A 171 -9.78 6.79 14.83
C PRO A 171 -10.22 8.18 15.33
N CYS A 172 -11.45 8.26 15.84
CA CYS A 172 -12.05 9.52 16.29
C CYS A 172 -11.34 10.15 17.50
N ASP A 173 -10.58 9.35 18.25
CA ASP A 173 -9.78 9.74 19.41
C ASP A 173 -8.31 10.02 19.08
N GLU A 174 -7.92 9.97 17.80
CA GLU A 174 -6.58 10.42 17.37
C GLU A 174 -6.39 11.89 17.78
N THR A 175 -5.15 12.23 18.14
CA THR A 175 -4.80 13.56 18.62
C THR A 175 -4.31 14.44 17.49
N VAL A 176 -4.80 15.67 17.46
CA VAL A 176 -4.48 16.70 16.47
C VAL A 176 -4.40 18.07 17.16
N SER A 177 -3.80 19.06 16.51
CA SER A 177 -3.81 20.45 16.98
C SER A 177 -4.24 21.39 15.85
N THR A 178 -4.76 22.56 16.17
CA THR A 178 -4.94 23.68 15.24
C THR A 178 -4.07 24.86 15.66
N PRO A 179 -3.77 25.82 14.78
CA PRO A 179 -3.05 27.03 15.19
C PRO A 179 -3.72 27.69 16.40
N GLY A 180 -2.97 27.84 17.50
CA GLY A 180 -3.47 28.44 18.74
C GLY A 180 -4.19 27.49 19.71
N THR A 181 -4.35 26.20 19.38
CA THR A 181 -4.90 25.20 20.31
C THR A 181 -3.88 24.14 20.70
N GLY A 182 -3.99 23.62 21.93
CA GLY A 182 -3.23 22.46 22.36
C GLY A 182 -3.70 21.16 21.69
N PRO A 183 -3.06 20.02 21.98
CA PRO A 183 -3.51 18.72 21.50
C PRO A 183 -4.97 18.43 21.91
N VAL A 184 -5.82 18.07 20.94
CA VAL A 184 -7.24 17.76 21.11
C VAL A 184 -7.60 16.50 20.31
N ARG A 185 -8.63 15.77 20.75
CA ARG A 185 -9.17 14.64 19.97
C ARG A 185 -9.87 15.14 18.72
N VAL A 186 -9.77 14.38 17.63
CA VAL A 186 -10.40 14.71 16.35
C VAL A 186 -11.91 14.92 16.48
N ASP A 187 -12.62 14.03 17.19
CA ASP A 187 -14.07 14.16 17.39
C ASP A 187 -14.47 15.45 18.13
N ARG A 188 -13.73 15.81 19.18
CA ARG A 188 -13.95 17.05 19.95
C ARG A 188 -13.63 18.29 19.13
N LEU A 189 -12.58 18.24 18.32
CA LEU A 189 -12.26 19.33 17.38
C LEU A 189 -13.41 19.52 16.39
N VAL A 190 -13.83 18.44 15.72
CA VAL A 190 -14.87 18.49 14.68
C VAL A 190 -16.22 18.95 15.25
N ALA A 191 -16.58 18.56 16.47
CA ALA A 191 -17.80 19.03 17.13
C ALA A 191 -17.81 20.54 17.42
N GLY A 192 -16.64 21.16 17.56
CA GLY A 192 -16.49 22.60 17.84
C GLY A 192 -16.24 23.48 16.60
N LEU A 193 -16.04 22.88 15.42
CA LEU A 193 -15.75 23.62 14.19
C LEU A 193 -17.02 23.80 13.35
N PRO A 194 -17.26 24.99 12.78
CA PRO A 194 -18.34 25.23 11.82
C PRO A 194 -17.94 24.68 10.43
N LEU A 195 -17.84 23.35 10.31
CA LEU A 195 -17.46 22.69 9.06
C LEU A 195 -18.54 22.87 7.99
N VAL A 196 -18.12 23.33 6.81
CA VAL A 196 -18.97 23.34 5.61
C VAL A 196 -18.81 22.01 4.89
N PHE A 197 -19.90 21.26 4.79
CA PHE A 197 -19.94 19.98 4.11
C PHE A 197 -20.39 20.13 2.67
N GLU A 198 -19.68 19.45 1.76
CA GLU A 198 -20.01 19.38 0.35
C GLU A 198 -20.27 17.93 -0.06
N ARG A 199 -21.40 17.69 -0.75
CA ARG A 199 -21.73 16.36 -1.27
C ARG A 199 -20.85 16.03 -2.48
N ARG A 200 -20.07 14.96 -2.38
CA ARG A 200 -19.17 14.49 -3.45
C ARG A 200 -19.17 12.97 -3.56
N SER A 201 -19.03 12.47 -4.79
CA SER A 201 -18.71 11.07 -5.04
C SER A 201 -17.24 10.80 -4.69
N CYS A 202 -16.96 9.68 -4.04
CA CYS A 202 -15.60 9.14 -3.89
C CYS A 202 -15.33 7.98 -4.86
N GLY A 203 -15.98 8.01 -6.03
CA GLY A 203 -15.81 7.05 -7.11
C GLY A 203 -16.87 5.95 -7.13
N ASP A 204 -16.79 5.15 -8.19
CA ASP A 204 -17.76 4.13 -8.54
C ASP A 204 -17.89 3.08 -7.43
N GLY A 205 -19.11 2.65 -7.14
CA GLY A 205 -19.42 1.50 -6.30
C GLY A 205 -20.31 0.51 -7.02
N ALA A 206 -20.50 -0.68 -6.43
CA ALA A 206 -21.32 -1.76 -7.01
C ALA A 206 -22.79 -1.36 -7.30
N LYS A 207 -23.29 -0.29 -6.67
CA LYS A 207 -24.64 0.26 -6.85
C LYS A 207 -24.64 1.66 -7.49
N GLY A 208 -23.56 2.01 -8.19
CA GLY A 208 -23.32 3.36 -8.71
C GLY A 208 -22.39 4.18 -7.81
N ASP A 209 -22.25 5.46 -8.14
CA ASP A 209 -21.41 6.43 -7.43
C ASP A 209 -21.61 6.44 -5.91
N ARG A 210 -20.51 6.45 -5.17
CA ARG A 210 -20.54 6.48 -3.71
C ARG A 210 -20.49 7.91 -3.21
N TYR A 211 -21.67 8.49 -2.97
CA TYR A 211 -21.81 9.83 -2.42
C TYR A 211 -21.66 9.87 -0.90
N PHE A 212 -20.89 10.84 -0.42
CA PHE A 212 -20.83 11.25 0.98
C PHE A 212 -20.78 12.77 1.06
N ASP A 213 -21.08 13.30 2.25
CA ASP A 213 -20.85 14.71 2.54
C ASP A 213 -19.41 14.85 3.10
N TRP A 214 -18.61 15.74 2.54
CA TRP A 214 -17.20 15.90 2.91
C TRP A 214 -16.89 17.31 3.38
N ALA A 215 -16.04 17.42 4.40
CA ALA A 215 -15.49 18.68 4.87
C ALA A 215 -13.97 18.57 5.02
N LEU A 216 -13.28 19.70 4.92
CA LEU A 216 -11.83 19.79 5.01
C LEU A 216 -11.46 20.94 5.94
N THR A 217 -10.48 20.72 6.82
CA THR A 217 -9.93 21.77 7.66
C THR A 217 -8.42 21.60 7.83
N GLU A 218 -7.71 22.71 8.00
CA GLU A 218 -6.27 22.71 8.27
C GLU A 218 -6.00 22.32 9.71
N VAL A 219 -4.99 21.46 9.89
CA VAL A 219 -4.60 20.96 11.21
C VAL A 219 -3.09 20.73 11.25
N ALA A 220 -2.56 20.51 12.45
CA ALA A 220 -1.23 19.99 12.68
C ALA A 220 -1.36 18.58 13.27
N TRP A 221 -0.88 17.58 12.52
CA TRP A 221 -0.76 16.22 13.04
C TRP A 221 0.51 16.10 13.86
N PRO A 222 0.50 15.39 15.01
CA PRO A 222 1.71 15.05 15.73
C PRO A 222 2.62 14.21 14.82
N SER A 223 3.61 14.87 14.23
CA SER A 223 4.55 14.26 13.30
C SER A 223 5.95 14.29 13.86
N GLY A 224 6.57 13.10 13.92
CA GLY A 224 8.00 12.97 14.18
C GLY A 224 8.86 13.27 12.95
N ALA A 225 8.32 13.91 11.90
CA ALA A 225 9.06 14.25 10.68
C ALA A 225 9.89 15.54 10.79
N GLY A 226 9.66 16.36 11.82
CA GLY A 226 10.30 17.67 11.99
C GLY A 226 9.42 18.81 11.44
N ALA A 227 10.06 19.94 11.11
CA ALA A 227 9.36 21.13 10.62
C ALA A 227 8.56 20.87 9.33
N ALA A 228 7.44 21.59 9.17
CA ALA A 228 6.59 21.49 7.99
C ALA A 228 7.39 21.66 6.70
N ARG A 229 7.20 20.75 5.75
CA ARG A 229 7.91 20.78 4.47
C ARG A 229 7.30 21.89 3.60
N ARG A 230 8.13 22.81 3.08
CA ARG A 230 7.66 23.91 2.20
C ARG A 230 6.83 23.37 1.04
N GLY A 231 5.64 23.94 0.83
CA GLY A 231 4.69 23.55 -0.21
C GLY A 231 3.88 22.28 0.09
N TRP A 232 3.88 21.85 1.35
CA TRP A 232 3.04 20.77 1.88
C TRP A 232 2.20 21.28 3.04
N GLN A 233 1.06 20.64 3.24
CA GLN A 233 0.10 20.98 4.30
C GLN A 233 -0.45 19.72 4.95
N HIS A 234 -0.82 19.86 6.21
CA HIS A 234 -1.56 18.87 6.98
C HIS A 234 -3.03 19.27 7.04
N LEU A 235 -3.90 18.33 6.69
CA LEU A 235 -5.34 18.55 6.67
C LEU A 235 -6.04 17.42 7.43
N LEU A 236 -7.22 17.72 7.93
CA LEU A 236 -8.20 16.77 8.41
C LEU A 236 -9.34 16.75 7.40
N LEU A 237 -9.48 15.61 6.72
CA LEU A 237 -10.64 15.34 5.86
C LEU A 237 -11.68 14.60 6.69
N VAL A 238 -12.91 15.10 6.68
CA VAL A 238 -14.05 14.54 7.41
C VAL A 238 -15.07 14.05 6.40
N ARG A 239 -15.48 12.80 6.53
CA ARG A 239 -16.56 12.20 5.75
C ARG A 239 -17.76 12.01 6.65
N ARG A 240 -18.93 12.44 6.21
CA ARG A 240 -20.21 12.23 6.87
C ARG A 240 -21.11 11.37 5.98
N SER A 241 -21.71 10.35 6.58
CA SER A 241 -22.73 9.55 5.92
C SER A 241 -23.97 10.38 5.60
N ILE A 242 -24.55 10.17 4.42
CA ILE A 242 -25.77 10.86 3.97
C ILE A 242 -26.99 10.30 4.70
N SER A 243 -27.03 8.98 4.92
CA SER A 243 -28.15 8.30 5.56
C SER A 243 -28.11 8.41 7.09
N ASP A 244 -26.92 8.57 7.67
CA ASP A 244 -26.71 8.75 9.10
C ASP A 244 -25.71 9.90 9.32
N PRO A 245 -26.19 11.14 9.54
CA PRO A 245 -25.33 12.30 9.75
C PRO A 245 -24.40 12.20 10.98
N SER A 246 -24.68 11.29 11.92
CA SER A 246 -23.78 11.02 13.05
C SER A 246 -22.60 10.12 12.69
N GLY A 247 -22.72 9.38 11.57
CA GLY A 247 -21.70 8.50 11.01
C GLY A 247 -20.55 9.25 10.37
N LEU A 248 -19.65 9.77 11.22
CA LEU A 248 -18.44 10.46 10.80
C LEU A 248 -17.25 9.50 10.67
N ALA A 249 -16.43 9.71 9.63
CA ALA A 249 -15.12 9.11 9.48
C ALA A 249 -14.07 10.20 9.23
N TYR A 250 -12.87 9.98 9.75
CA TYR A 250 -11.81 10.98 9.80
C TYR A 250 -10.57 10.48 9.08
N PHE A 251 -9.90 11.37 8.35
CA PHE A 251 -8.69 11.03 7.61
C PHE A 251 -7.60 12.06 7.89
N ALA A 252 -6.43 11.56 8.30
CA ALA A 252 -5.21 12.35 8.31
C ALA A 252 -4.69 12.51 6.89
N VAL A 253 -4.45 13.76 6.50
CA VAL A 253 -4.01 14.11 5.17
C VAL A 253 -2.68 14.87 5.24
N HIS A 254 -1.75 14.46 4.39
CA HIS A 254 -0.54 15.22 4.05
C HIS A 254 -0.50 15.36 2.53
N ALA A 255 -0.63 16.58 2.03
CA ALA A 255 -0.77 16.83 0.61
C ALA A 255 -0.02 18.11 0.20
N ARG A 256 0.13 18.33 -1.11
CA ARG A 256 0.67 19.59 -1.63
C ARG A 256 -0.30 20.72 -1.32
N THR A 257 0.24 21.91 -1.03
CA THR A 257 -0.58 23.12 -0.94
C THR A 257 -1.37 23.31 -2.23
N GLY A 258 -2.67 23.62 -2.12
CA GLY A 258 -3.58 23.74 -3.26
C GLY A 258 -4.22 22.43 -3.73
N THR A 259 -3.92 21.28 -3.09
CA THR A 259 -4.67 20.03 -3.37
C THR A 259 -6.15 20.23 -3.04
N THR A 260 -7.03 19.92 -3.99
CA THR A 260 -8.47 20.21 -3.90
C THR A 260 -9.22 19.12 -3.13
N LEU A 261 -10.40 19.46 -2.60
CA LEU A 261 -11.28 18.48 -1.95
C LEU A 261 -11.62 17.30 -2.88
N PRO A 262 -12.02 17.49 -4.16
CA PRO A 262 -12.26 16.37 -5.08
C PRO A 262 -11.07 15.42 -5.26
N ALA A 263 -9.85 15.95 -5.29
CA ALA A 263 -8.65 15.12 -5.40
C ALA A 263 -8.47 14.25 -4.13
N LEU A 264 -8.68 14.82 -2.95
CA LEU A 264 -8.58 14.10 -1.68
C LEU A 264 -9.68 13.05 -1.51
N THR A 265 -10.92 13.37 -1.90
CA THR A 265 -12.05 12.41 -1.85
C THR A 265 -11.85 11.27 -2.84
N SER A 266 -11.28 11.54 -4.01
CA SER A 266 -10.89 10.50 -4.98
C SER A 266 -9.85 9.54 -4.38
N VAL A 267 -8.81 10.05 -3.73
CA VAL A 267 -7.79 9.20 -3.07
C VAL A 267 -8.41 8.38 -1.94
N ALA A 268 -9.25 8.98 -1.10
CA ALA A 268 -9.94 8.27 -0.02
C ALA A 268 -10.83 7.14 -0.58
N GLY A 269 -11.49 7.40 -1.70
CA GLY A 269 -12.33 6.44 -2.42
C GLY A 269 -11.57 5.29 -3.07
N MET A 270 -10.38 5.57 -3.62
CA MET A 270 -9.48 4.57 -4.20
C MET A 270 -8.99 3.54 -3.17
N ARG A 271 -9.06 3.83 -1.86
CA ARG A 271 -8.80 2.83 -0.80
C ARG A 271 -9.63 1.58 -1.02
N TRP A 272 -10.88 1.72 -1.44
CA TRP A 272 -11.80 0.60 -1.66
C TRP A 272 -11.32 -0.36 -2.75
N GLY A 273 -10.49 0.11 -3.69
CA GLY A 273 -9.92 -0.74 -4.73
C GLY A 273 -9.12 -1.93 -4.18
N VAL A 274 -8.59 -1.86 -2.95
CA VAL A 274 -7.90 -3.01 -2.35
C VAL A 274 -8.85 -4.14 -1.95
N GLU A 275 -10.08 -3.81 -1.52
CA GLU A 275 -11.09 -4.81 -1.15
C GLU A 275 -11.47 -5.62 -2.39
N ASP A 276 -11.74 -4.94 -3.50
CA ASP A 276 -11.98 -5.58 -4.79
C ASP A 276 -10.77 -6.43 -5.26
N CYS A 277 -9.54 -5.95 -5.02
CA CYS A 277 -8.35 -6.75 -5.33
C CYS A 277 -8.34 -8.06 -4.55
N PHE A 278 -8.72 -8.03 -3.26
CA PHE A 278 -8.78 -9.25 -2.45
C PHE A 278 -9.89 -10.18 -2.91
N GLU A 279 -11.07 -9.67 -3.22
CA GLU A 279 -12.19 -10.48 -3.71
C GLU A 279 -11.82 -11.19 -5.02
N THR A 280 -11.31 -10.46 -6.01
CA THR A 280 -10.88 -11.04 -7.29
C THR A 280 -9.70 -11.99 -7.11
N ALA A 281 -8.67 -11.61 -6.36
CA ALA A 281 -7.49 -12.47 -6.19
C ALA A 281 -7.82 -13.78 -5.46
N LYS A 282 -8.76 -13.77 -4.50
CA LYS A 282 -9.23 -14.99 -3.83
C LYS A 282 -10.09 -15.86 -4.74
N SER A 283 -11.05 -15.25 -5.43
CA SER A 283 -12.02 -15.97 -6.26
C SER A 283 -11.37 -16.55 -7.52
N ASP A 284 -10.57 -15.75 -8.22
CA ASP A 284 -10.12 -16.07 -9.58
C ASP A 284 -8.66 -16.52 -9.64
N CYS A 285 -7.85 -16.17 -8.63
CA CYS A 285 -6.41 -16.44 -8.61
C CYS A 285 -5.96 -17.34 -7.46
N GLY A 286 -6.91 -17.86 -6.67
CA GLY A 286 -6.63 -18.80 -5.58
C GLY A 286 -5.76 -18.22 -4.46
N LEU A 287 -5.83 -16.90 -4.19
CA LEU A 287 -5.01 -16.24 -3.17
C LEU A 287 -5.11 -16.91 -1.78
N ASP A 288 -6.27 -17.47 -1.44
CA ASP A 288 -6.53 -18.20 -0.19
C ASP A 288 -6.69 -19.73 -0.35
N GLN A 289 -6.57 -20.24 -1.57
CA GLN A 289 -6.77 -21.65 -1.92
C GLN A 289 -5.45 -22.43 -1.88
N TYR A 290 -4.87 -22.56 -0.69
CA TYR A 290 -3.59 -23.26 -0.50
C TYR A 290 -3.50 -24.06 0.80
N GLU A 291 -2.69 -25.13 0.76
CA GLU A 291 -2.38 -25.98 1.92
C GLU A 291 -0.92 -25.87 2.39
N VAL A 292 -0.15 -24.96 1.78
CA VAL A 292 1.26 -24.75 2.14
C VAL A 292 1.42 -24.29 3.59
N ARG A 293 2.42 -24.86 4.28
CA ARG A 293 2.65 -24.65 5.71
C ARG A 293 3.96 -23.93 6.04
N ASN A 294 4.93 -23.97 5.14
CA ASN A 294 6.26 -23.40 5.38
C ASN A 294 6.39 -22.00 4.75
N TRP A 295 7.32 -21.22 5.29
CA TRP A 295 7.58 -19.83 4.92
C TRP A 295 7.77 -19.64 3.41
N GLU A 296 8.71 -20.35 2.80
CA GLU A 296 9.04 -20.18 1.39
C GLU A 296 7.91 -20.65 0.45
N PRO A 297 7.30 -21.84 0.61
CA PRO A 297 6.12 -22.23 -0.16
C PRO A 297 4.95 -21.24 -0.04
N TRP A 298 4.71 -20.67 1.14
CA TRP A 298 3.69 -19.64 1.32
C TRP A 298 4.00 -18.39 0.49
N HIS A 299 5.23 -17.88 0.54
CA HIS A 299 5.61 -16.70 -0.25
C HIS A 299 5.54 -16.98 -1.75
N ARG A 300 5.92 -18.18 -2.21
CA ARG A 300 5.79 -18.59 -3.61
C ARG A 300 4.33 -18.62 -4.07
N HIS A 301 3.44 -19.23 -3.29
CA HIS A 301 2.01 -19.28 -3.60
C HIS A 301 1.43 -17.88 -3.75
N ILE A 302 1.64 -17.03 -2.75
CA ILE A 302 1.10 -15.66 -2.77
C ILE A 302 1.68 -14.85 -3.92
N ALA A 303 2.99 -14.98 -4.21
CA ALA A 303 3.61 -14.32 -5.35
C ALA A 303 2.98 -14.74 -6.69
N LEU A 304 2.69 -16.04 -6.87
CA LEU A 304 2.04 -16.55 -8.09
C LEU A 304 0.59 -16.09 -8.18
N ALA A 305 -0.17 -16.12 -7.09
CA ALA A 305 -1.56 -15.66 -7.06
C ALA A 305 -1.66 -14.16 -7.42
N ILE A 306 -0.81 -13.30 -6.85
CA ILE A 306 -0.81 -11.88 -7.22
C ILE A 306 -0.29 -11.64 -8.64
N ALA A 307 0.60 -12.49 -9.16
CA ALA A 307 1.07 -12.41 -10.54
C ALA A 307 -0.05 -12.74 -11.54
N ALA A 308 -0.83 -13.80 -11.26
CA ALA A 308 -2.01 -14.16 -12.03
C ALA A 308 -3.04 -13.03 -11.99
N PHE A 309 -3.30 -12.45 -10.80
CA PHE A 309 -4.19 -11.32 -10.66
C PHE A 309 -3.71 -10.10 -11.46
N ALA A 310 -2.42 -9.76 -11.37
CA ALA A 310 -1.83 -8.68 -12.16
C ALA A 310 -2.00 -8.89 -13.67
N PHE A 311 -1.82 -10.14 -14.16
CA PHE A 311 -2.06 -10.48 -15.56
C PHE A 311 -3.53 -10.25 -15.97
N LEU A 312 -4.48 -10.69 -15.15
CA LEU A 312 -5.91 -10.48 -15.41
C LEU A 312 -6.26 -9.00 -15.40
N SER A 313 -5.81 -8.24 -14.40
CA SER A 313 -6.04 -6.80 -14.31
C SER A 313 -5.50 -6.05 -15.53
N ILE A 314 -4.25 -6.32 -15.95
CA ILE A 314 -3.66 -5.70 -17.14
C ILE A 314 -4.45 -6.04 -18.40
N THR A 315 -4.87 -7.30 -18.54
CA THR A 315 -5.61 -7.77 -19.73
C THR A 315 -7.00 -7.14 -19.79
N ALA A 316 -7.73 -7.10 -18.67
CA ALA A 316 -9.03 -6.46 -18.58
C ALA A 316 -8.97 -4.97 -18.93
N THR A 317 -7.95 -4.24 -18.46
CA THR A 317 -7.82 -2.82 -18.83
C THR A 317 -7.37 -2.60 -20.28
N ARG A 318 -6.75 -3.59 -20.93
CA ARG A 318 -6.44 -3.52 -22.36
C ARG A 318 -7.67 -3.75 -23.21
N THR A 319 -8.55 -4.67 -22.82
CA THR A 319 -9.78 -4.98 -23.57
C THR A 319 -10.87 -3.93 -23.36
N ALA A 320 -10.97 -3.35 -22.16
CA ALA A 320 -11.94 -2.28 -21.86
C ALA A 320 -11.61 -0.93 -22.54
N HIS A 321 -10.42 -0.76 -23.12
CA HIS A 321 -10.04 0.42 -23.92
C HIS A 321 -9.54 0.00 -25.31
N PRO A 322 -10.44 -0.39 -26.23
CA PRO A 322 -10.05 -0.60 -27.61
C PRO A 322 -9.79 0.74 -28.32
N ARG A 323 -8.52 1.06 -28.55
CA ARG A 323 -7.99 2.00 -29.56
C ARG A 323 -8.55 3.44 -29.61
N ASP A 324 -7.81 4.38 -29.01
CA ASP A 324 -7.42 5.63 -29.69
C ASP A 324 -6.06 5.41 -30.40
N ARG A 325 -6.07 4.52 -31.39
CA ARG A 325 -4.99 4.37 -32.37
C ARG A 325 -5.58 4.33 -33.76
N ALA A 326 -6.11 5.48 -34.18
CA ALA A 326 -6.01 5.92 -35.57
C ALA A 326 -4.93 7.02 -35.60
N THR A 327 -4.14 7.05 -36.66
CA THR A 327 -3.02 7.97 -36.95
C THR A 327 -1.69 7.69 -36.23
N SER A 328 -0.97 6.68 -36.73
CA SER A 328 0.48 6.78 -37.01
C SER A 328 0.95 5.43 -37.58
N ASP A 329 1.15 5.39 -38.90
CA ASP A 329 1.82 4.30 -39.61
C ASP A 329 3.29 4.22 -39.17
N ALA A 330 3.54 3.45 -38.10
CA ALA A 330 4.87 2.96 -37.76
C ALA A 330 4.82 1.42 -37.75
N PRO A 331 5.81 0.73 -38.35
CA PRO A 331 5.76 -0.71 -38.48
C PRO A 331 5.78 -1.37 -37.10
N ALA A 332 4.99 -2.43 -36.95
CA ALA A 332 4.95 -3.23 -35.74
C ALA A 332 6.35 -3.74 -35.39
N PRO A 333 6.81 -3.63 -34.12
CA PRO A 333 8.05 -4.29 -33.73
C PRO A 333 7.85 -5.80 -33.79
N ASP A 334 8.81 -6.49 -34.39
CA ASP A 334 8.83 -7.92 -34.69
C ASP A 334 8.34 -8.81 -33.56
N ALA A 335 7.55 -9.81 -33.96
CA ALA A 335 6.95 -10.85 -33.13
C ALA A 335 7.95 -11.92 -32.65
N ASP A 336 9.23 -11.58 -32.46
CA ASP A 336 10.30 -12.55 -32.18
C ASP A 336 10.97 -12.41 -30.80
N ASN A 337 10.41 -11.60 -29.90
CA ASN A 337 10.80 -11.62 -28.48
C ASN A 337 9.96 -12.61 -27.69
N ALA A 338 10.03 -13.89 -28.06
CA ALA A 338 9.71 -14.97 -27.14
C ALA A 338 10.65 -14.84 -25.94
N ILE A 339 10.09 -14.53 -24.77
CA ILE A 339 10.85 -14.34 -23.52
C ILE A 339 11.54 -15.66 -23.18
N ALA A 340 12.83 -15.76 -23.46
CA ALA A 340 13.72 -16.73 -22.83
C ALA A 340 13.84 -16.36 -21.35
N TRP A 341 13.32 -17.22 -20.48
CA TRP A 341 13.48 -17.10 -19.04
C TRP A 341 14.97 -17.27 -18.69
N PRO A 342 15.65 -16.31 -18.03
CA PRO A 342 16.95 -16.60 -17.47
C PRO A 342 16.78 -17.64 -16.34
N PRO A 343 17.68 -18.63 -16.22
CA PRO A 343 17.59 -19.62 -15.15
C PRO A 343 17.61 -18.94 -13.79
N LEU A 344 16.71 -19.38 -12.90
CA LEU A 344 16.66 -18.97 -11.50
C LEU A 344 17.97 -19.37 -10.81
N HIS A 345 18.96 -18.48 -10.79
CA HIS A 345 20.15 -18.68 -9.98
C HIS A 345 19.79 -18.52 -8.50
N LEU A 346 19.84 -19.63 -7.78
CA LEU A 346 19.86 -19.67 -6.31
C LEU A 346 20.99 -18.76 -5.79
N PRO A 347 20.79 -18.01 -4.69
CA PRO A 347 21.87 -17.23 -4.10
C PRO A 347 22.99 -18.15 -3.62
N LEU A 348 24.22 -17.85 -4.04
CA LEU A 348 25.44 -18.51 -3.60
C LEU A 348 25.62 -18.40 -2.06
N PRO A 349 26.26 -19.40 -1.42
CA PRO A 349 26.50 -19.41 0.01
C PRO A 349 27.40 -18.26 0.49
N LEU A 350 27.21 -17.89 1.77
CA LEU A 350 27.67 -16.67 2.45
C LEU A 350 29.14 -16.70 2.93
N ASP A 351 30.00 -17.52 2.34
CA ASP A 351 31.39 -17.71 2.80
C ASP A 351 32.40 -17.05 1.86
N SER A 352 32.38 -15.72 1.74
CA SER A 352 33.50 -14.97 1.14
C SER A 352 33.38 -13.45 1.29
N VAL A 353 33.28 -12.91 2.51
CA VAL A 353 33.78 -11.55 2.81
C VAL A 353 34.21 -11.45 4.28
N LEU A 354 35.30 -12.12 4.64
CA LEU A 354 36.21 -11.64 5.68
C LEU A 354 37.47 -11.17 4.96
N ASN A 355 37.50 -9.87 4.65
CA ASN A 355 38.65 -8.96 4.67
C ASN A 355 38.21 -7.58 4.21
#